data_AF-A0A7X3ZN68-F1
#
_entry.id   AF-A0A7X3ZN68-F1
#
_cell.length_a   1.000
_cell.length_b   1.000
_cell.length_c   1.000
_cell.angle_alpha   90.00
_cell.angle_beta   90.00
_cell.angle_gamma   90.00
#
_symmetry.space_group_name_H-M   'P 1'
#
loop_
_entity.id
_entity.type
_entity.pdbx_description
1 polymer ?
#
loop_
_entity_poly.entity_id
_entity_poly.type
_entity_poly.pdbx_seq_one_letter_code
_entity_poly.pdbx_strand_id
1 'polypeptide(L)'
;MDLTTIATLSHSMNHPTKYLQMCQHPEIQALKPNTETNQDLWLPTTEQLHKLLNQKLPYPERTSFHHTENGWEYETYFREWADDYGTYIDTHRQFVGTEKEVVLMQVLMALLGIDGRWMV
;
A
#
# COMPACT_ATOMS: atom_id res chain seq x y z
N MET A 1 -12.48 11.01 39.83
CA MET A 1 -11.77 10.36 38.70
C MET A 1 -12.23 11.10 37.47
N ASP A 2 -11.39 12.00 36.97
CA ASP A 2 -11.71 12.92 35.90
C ASP A 2 -11.79 12.20 34.55
N LEU A 3 -12.92 12.42 33.85
CA LEU A 3 -13.23 11.88 32.52
C LEU A 3 -12.45 12.56 31.39
N THR A 4 -11.58 13.53 31.72
CA THR A 4 -10.76 14.29 30.76
C THR A 4 -9.51 13.54 30.29
N THR A 5 -9.16 12.40 30.89
CA THR A 5 -7.95 11.62 30.53
C THR A 5 -8.17 10.61 29.39
N ILE A 6 -9.43 10.32 29.01
CA ILE A 6 -9.72 9.39 27.90
C ILE A 6 -9.73 10.14 26.55
N ALA A 7 -9.70 11.47 26.56
CA ALA A 7 -9.64 12.30 25.35
C ALA A 7 -8.23 12.37 24.72
N THR A 8 -7.23 11.70 25.28
CA THR A 8 -5.82 11.84 24.86
C THR A 8 -5.26 10.61 24.14
N LEU A 9 -6.11 9.72 23.61
CA LEU A 9 -5.69 8.59 22.75
C LEU A 9 -6.51 8.43 21.45
N SER A 10 -7.45 9.34 21.19
CA SER A 10 -8.23 9.38 19.95
C SER A 10 -7.88 10.60 19.10
N HIS A 11 -6.58 10.84 18.88
CA HIS A 11 -6.15 11.58 17.68
C HIS A 11 -6.50 10.68 16.49
N SER A 12 -7.76 10.79 16.12
CA SER A 12 -8.51 10.16 15.05
C SER A 12 -7.60 9.93 13.83
N MET A 13 -7.09 8.70 13.70
CA MET A 13 -6.68 8.18 12.41
C MET A 13 -7.96 7.91 11.62
N ASN A 14 -8.61 8.97 11.12
CA ASN A 14 -9.69 8.86 10.15
C ASN A 14 -9.08 8.43 8.83
N HIS A 15 -8.80 7.14 8.71
CA HIS A 15 -8.33 6.59 7.45
C HIS A 15 -9.42 6.73 6.39
N PRO A 16 -9.05 7.01 5.12
CA PRO A 16 -10.00 7.03 4.02
C PRO A 16 -10.76 5.70 3.95
N THR A 17 -12.08 5.73 3.67
CA THR A 17 -12.90 4.50 3.55
C THR A 17 -12.29 3.50 2.56
N LYS A 18 -11.73 4.01 1.45
CA LYS A 18 -11.03 3.21 0.45
C LYS A 18 -9.83 2.46 1.05
N TYR A 19 -9.05 3.11 1.90
CA TYR A 19 -7.92 2.48 2.59
C TYR A 19 -8.37 1.34 3.50
N LEU A 20 -9.42 1.59 4.30
CA LEU A 20 -9.97 0.57 5.20
C LEU A 20 -10.50 -0.66 4.44
N GLN A 21 -11.16 -0.44 3.30
CA GLN A 21 -11.62 -1.51 2.41
C GLN A 21 -10.45 -2.32 1.85
N MET A 22 -9.38 -1.66 1.39
CA MET A 22 -8.19 -2.35 0.89
C MET A 22 -7.51 -3.18 1.98
N CYS A 23 -7.44 -2.67 3.21
CA CYS A 23 -6.89 -3.41 4.33
C CYS A 23 -7.64 -4.72 4.58
N GLN A 24 -8.96 -4.75 4.39
CA GLN A 24 -9.77 -5.96 4.61
C GLN A 24 -9.45 -7.11 3.63
N HIS A 25 -8.69 -6.86 2.56
CA HIS A 25 -8.36 -7.90 1.59
C HIS A 25 -7.53 -9.03 2.25
N PRO A 26 -7.88 -10.32 2.03
CA PRO A 26 -7.22 -11.43 2.71
C PRO A 26 -5.70 -11.49 2.50
N GLU A 27 -5.25 -11.18 1.29
CA GLU A 27 -3.81 -11.14 0.97
C GLU A 27 -3.08 -9.99 1.67
N ILE A 28 -3.76 -8.87 1.95
CA ILE A 28 -3.20 -7.79 2.76
C ILE A 28 -3.12 -8.24 4.22
N GLN A 29 -4.18 -8.85 4.75
CA GLN A 29 -4.17 -9.39 6.12
C GLN A 29 -3.14 -10.50 6.33
N ALA A 30 -2.82 -11.28 5.30
CA ALA A 30 -1.77 -12.31 5.35
C ALA A 30 -0.35 -11.73 5.50
N LEU A 31 -0.16 -10.43 5.27
CA LEU A 31 1.13 -9.74 5.43
C LEU A 31 1.33 -9.17 6.85
N LYS A 32 0.35 -9.35 7.73
CA LYS A 32 0.41 -8.89 9.12
C LYS A 32 1.68 -9.40 9.83
N PRO A 33 2.48 -8.54 10.45
CA PRO A 33 3.67 -8.96 11.20
C PRO A 33 3.30 -9.85 12.39
N ASN A 34 4.08 -10.92 12.61
CA ASN A 34 3.91 -11.83 13.75
C ASN A 34 4.03 -11.15 15.13
N THR A 35 4.61 -9.95 15.18
CA THR A 35 4.75 -9.14 16.40
C THR A 35 3.47 -8.42 16.80
N GLU A 36 2.44 -8.39 15.94
CA GLU A 36 1.18 -7.70 16.20
C GLU A 36 0.10 -8.67 16.69
N THR A 37 0.15 -9.01 17.97
CA THR A 37 -0.62 -10.14 18.50
C THR A 37 -2.10 -9.87 18.79
N ASN A 38 -2.62 -8.63 18.67
CA ASN A 38 -3.92 -8.27 19.27
C ASN A 38 -4.87 -7.36 18.45
N GLN A 39 -4.70 -7.23 17.14
CA GLN A 39 -5.68 -6.53 16.28
C GLN A 39 -6.44 -7.51 15.38
N ASP A 40 -7.77 -7.46 15.40
CA ASP A 40 -8.66 -8.25 14.52
C ASP A 40 -8.45 -7.89 13.04
N LEU A 41 -8.13 -6.63 12.75
CA LEU A 41 -7.81 -6.13 11.42
C LEU A 41 -6.45 -5.44 11.46
N TRP A 42 -5.52 -5.89 10.62
CA TRP A 42 -4.24 -5.23 10.44
C TRP A 42 -4.42 -3.95 9.61
N LEU A 43 -4.01 -2.83 10.19
CA LEU A 43 -4.00 -1.52 9.55
C LEU A 43 -2.54 -1.03 9.48
N PRO A 44 -1.81 -1.31 8.38
CA PRO A 44 -0.41 -0.95 8.31
C PRO A 44 -0.19 0.56 8.37
N THR A 45 0.90 1.01 8.98
CA THR A 45 1.31 2.41 8.88
C THR A 45 1.95 2.69 7.51
N THR A 46 2.05 3.96 7.13
CA THR A 46 2.80 4.38 5.93
C THR A 46 4.23 3.81 5.92
N GLU A 47 4.91 3.82 7.08
CA GLU A 47 6.26 3.28 7.22
C GLU A 47 6.31 1.75 7.00
N GLN A 48 5.33 1.03 7.54
CA GLN A 48 5.22 -0.42 7.32
C GLN A 48 4.96 -0.74 5.85
N LEU A 49 4.11 0.04 5.17
CA LEU A 49 3.85 -0.11 3.73
C LEU A 49 5.13 0.14 2.92
N HIS A 50 5.85 1.24 3.18
CA HIS A 50 7.13 1.51 2.51
C HIS A 50 8.15 0.40 2.71
N LYS A 51 8.31 -0.07 3.96
CA LYS A 51 9.22 -1.17 4.26
C LYS A 51 8.85 -2.43 3.49
N LEU A 52 7.56 -2.76 3.45
CA LEU A 52 7.05 -3.93 2.75
C LEU A 52 7.25 -3.83 1.23
N LEU A 53 6.96 -2.67 0.65
CA LEU A 53 7.18 -2.39 -0.78
C LEU A 53 8.67 -2.48 -1.12
N ASN A 54 9.54 -1.86 -0.33
CA ASN A 54 11.00 -1.93 -0.53
C ASN A 54 11.54 -3.36 -0.44
N GLN A 55 10.89 -4.24 0.32
CA GLN A 55 11.28 -5.65 0.44
C GLN A 55 10.76 -6.54 -0.70
N LYS A 56 9.61 -6.20 -1.29
CA LYS A 56 8.90 -7.06 -2.25
C LYS A 56 9.03 -6.62 -3.70
N LEU A 57 9.28 -5.33 -3.94
CA LEU A 57 9.47 -4.81 -5.30
C LEU A 57 10.72 -5.43 -5.94
N PRO A 58 10.71 -5.70 -7.25
CA PRO A 58 11.88 -6.21 -7.95
C PRO A 58 13.01 -5.18 -8.04
N TYR A 59 12.66 -3.89 -8.10
CA TYR A 59 13.60 -2.77 -8.26
C TYR A 59 13.24 -1.60 -7.34
N PRO A 60 13.35 -1.76 -6.01
CA PRO A 60 12.96 -0.73 -5.05
C PRO A 60 13.78 0.57 -5.21
N GLU A 61 15.01 0.47 -5.70
CA GLU A 61 15.88 1.61 -6.00
C GLU A 61 15.42 2.46 -7.19
N ARG A 62 14.53 1.91 -8.03
CA ARG A 62 13.92 2.59 -9.18
C ARG A 62 12.53 3.12 -8.88
N THR A 63 12.23 3.35 -7.60
CA THR A 63 10.95 3.89 -7.14
C THR A 63 11.06 5.35 -6.79
N SER A 64 9.97 6.09 -7.01
CA SER A 64 9.82 7.47 -6.58
C SER A 64 8.51 7.60 -5.85
N PHE A 65 8.51 8.24 -4.68
CA PHE A 65 7.30 8.57 -3.94
C PHE A 65 7.37 10.01 -3.45
N HIS A 66 6.47 10.86 -3.94
CA HIS A 66 6.51 12.28 -3.64
C HIS A 66 5.12 12.92 -3.67
N HIS A 67 5.02 14.08 -3.03
CA HIS A 67 3.81 14.91 -3.05
C HIS A 67 3.87 15.90 -4.21
N THR A 68 2.80 15.99 -4.98
CA THR A 68 2.58 16.90 -6.11
C THR A 68 1.49 17.92 -5.78
N GLU A 69 1.17 18.81 -6.71
CA GLU A 69 0.07 19.77 -6.54
C GLU A 69 -1.31 19.08 -6.43
N ASN A 70 -1.44 17.85 -6.95
CA ASN A 70 -2.69 17.11 -7.01
C ASN A 70 -2.78 15.94 -6.01
N GLY A 71 -1.80 15.82 -5.10
CA GLY A 71 -1.77 14.78 -4.07
C GLY A 71 -0.45 14.03 -4.05
N TRP A 72 -0.51 12.71 -4.01
CA TRP A 72 0.64 11.82 -3.93
C TRP A 72 0.80 11.02 -5.21
N GLU A 73 2.06 10.81 -5.57
CA GLU A 73 2.45 10.05 -6.75
C GLU A 73 3.50 9.01 -6.38
N TYR A 74 3.32 7.79 -6.88
CA TYR A 74 4.26 6.68 -6.75
C TYR A 74 4.59 6.09 -8.11
N GLU A 75 5.86 6.09 -8.48
CA GLU A 75 6.37 5.50 -9.72
C GLU A 75 7.26 4.29 -9.40
N THR A 76 7.13 3.22 -10.19
CA THR A 76 7.90 1.97 -10.00
C THR A 76 7.94 1.13 -11.27
N TYR A 77 8.70 0.04 -11.21
CA TYR A 77 8.74 -1.00 -12.22
C TYR A 77 8.27 -2.33 -11.63
N PHE A 78 7.39 -3.03 -12.36
CA PHE A 78 7.02 -4.41 -12.08
C PHE A 78 7.62 -5.33 -13.13
N ARG A 79 7.92 -6.57 -12.72
CA ARG A 79 8.29 -7.62 -13.66
C ARG A 79 7.05 -8.47 -13.91
N GLU A 80 6.52 -8.41 -15.12
CA GLU A 80 5.24 -9.02 -15.49
C GLU A 80 5.42 -10.00 -16.63
N TRP A 81 4.66 -11.08 -16.61
CA TRP A 81 4.66 -12.07 -17.70
C TRP A 81 3.86 -11.52 -18.89
N ALA A 82 4.52 -11.41 -20.05
CA ALA A 82 3.88 -11.03 -21.30
C ALA A 82 3.67 -12.28 -22.17
N ASP A 83 2.42 -12.73 -22.27
CA ASP A 83 2.05 -13.93 -23.02
C ASP A 83 2.43 -13.84 -24.51
N ASP A 84 2.32 -12.65 -25.10
CA ASP A 84 2.65 -12.39 -26.52
C ASP A 84 4.12 -12.67 -26.86
N TYR A 85 5.01 -12.51 -25.89
CA TYR A 85 6.46 -12.69 -26.06
C TYR A 85 6.99 -13.95 -25.37
N GLY A 86 6.14 -14.66 -24.60
CA GLY A 86 6.53 -15.81 -23.81
C GLY A 86 7.67 -15.50 -22.83
N THR A 87 7.74 -14.28 -22.30
CA THR A 87 8.81 -13.83 -21.41
C THR A 87 8.32 -12.80 -20.41
N TYR A 88 9.11 -12.58 -19.35
CA TYR A 88 8.90 -11.47 -18.44
C TYR A 88 9.43 -10.16 -19.02
N ILE A 89 8.66 -9.09 -18.88
CA ILE A 89 9.06 -7.72 -19.22
C ILE A 89 8.99 -6.83 -17.98
N ASP A 90 9.79 -5.77 -17.98
CA ASP A 90 9.71 -4.75 -16.95
C ASP A 90 8.72 -3.66 -17.41
N THR A 91 7.65 -3.48 -16.67
CA THR A 91 6.60 -2.48 -16.93
C THR A 91 6.73 -1.33 -15.96
N HIS A 92 6.87 -0.11 -16.48
CA HIS A 92 6.76 1.10 -15.67
C HIS A 92 5.31 1.33 -15.23
N ARG A 93 5.09 1.65 -13.96
CA ARG A 93 3.77 1.96 -13.40
C ARG A 93 3.79 3.21 -12.54
N GLN A 94 2.74 4.01 -12.70
CA GLN A 94 2.50 5.23 -11.95
C GLN A 94 1.16 5.11 -11.22
N PHE A 95 1.14 5.47 -9.94
CA PHE A 95 -0.04 5.48 -9.09
C PHE A 95 -0.22 6.87 -8.51
N VAL A 96 -1.44 7.40 -8.62
CA VAL A 96 -1.78 8.75 -8.13
C VAL A 96 -2.99 8.72 -7.22
N GLY A 97 -3.02 9.58 -6.21
CA GLY A 97 -4.15 9.69 -5.29
C GLY A 97 -3.95 10.81 -4.28
N THR A 98 -5.03 11.27 -3.65
CA THR A 98 -4.98 12.37 -2.68
C THR A 98 -4.35 11.97 -1.34
N GLU A 99 -4.41 10.69 -0.99
CA GLU A 99 -4.01 10.16 0.30
C GLU A 99 -2.84 9.18 0.15
N LYS A 100 -1.75 9.42 0.89
CA LYS A 100 -0.51 8.63 0.79
C LYS A 100 -0.73 7.14 1.05
N GLU A 101 -1.53 6.79 2.06
CA GLU A 101 -1.78 5.40 2.45
C GLU A 101 -2.55 4.66 1.35
N VAL A 102 -3.46 5.35 0.67
CA VAL A 102 -4.21 4.77 -0.45
C VAL A 102 -3.26 4.50 -1.62
N VAL A 103 -2.39 5.44 -1.98
CA VAL A 103 -1.44 5.26 -3.08
C VAL A 103 -0.48 4.09 -2.79
N LEU A 104 0.11 4.04 -1.59
CA LEU A 104 1.00 2.94 -1.22
C LEU A 104 0.27 1.58 -1.19
N MET A 105 -0.98 1.56 -0.73
CA MET A 105 -1.79 0.36 -0.74
C MET A 105 -2.14 -0.09 -2.16
N GLN A 106 -2.42 0.84 -3.09
CA GLN A 106 -2.63 0.52 -4.50
C GLN A 106 -1.40 -0.15 -5.13
N VAL A 107 -0.20 0.36 -4.84
CA VAL A 107 1.06 -0.24 -5.30
C VAL A 107 1.22 -1.65 -4.74
N LEU A 108 0.98 -1.82 -3.43
CA LEU A 108 1.11 -3.12 -2.76
C LEU A 108 0.11 -4.14 -3.33
N MET A 109 -1.14 -3.73 -3.51
CA MET A 109 -2.17 -4.58 -4.10
C MET A 109 -1.80 -5.00 -5.51
N ALA A 110 -1.34 -4.05 -6.35
CA ALA A 110 -0.90 -4.37 -7.71
C ALA A 110 0.31 -5.32 -7.72
N LEU A 111 1.25 -5.17 -6.79
CA LEU A 111 2.40 -6.06 -6.63
C LEU A 111 1.99 -7.49 -6.23
N LEU A 112 0.92 -7.63 -5.46
CA LEU A 112 0.34 -8.93 -5.07
C LEU A 112 -0.56 -9.52 -6.16
N GLY A 113 -0.86 -8.76 -7.22
CA GLY A 113 -1.80 -9.17 -8.27
C GLY A 113 -3.28 -9.01 -7.88
N ILE A 114 -3.57 -8.28 -6.80
CA ILE A 114 -4.93 -7.97 -6.35
C ILE A 114 -5.52 -6.90 -7.26
N ASP A 115 -6.80 -7.06 -7.60
CA ASP A 115 -7.54 -6.23 -8.55
C ASP A 115 -6.99 -6.21 -9.98
N GLY A 116 -6.25 -7.27 -10.34
CA GLY A 116 -5.99 -7.65 -11.72
C GLY A 116 -4.98 -6.75 -12.43
N ARG A 117 -4.29 -7.35 -13.40
CA ARG A 117 -3.34 -6.69 -14.29
C ARG A 117 -4.01 -5.47 -14.94
N TRP A 118 -3.68 -4.26 -14.49
CA TRP A 118 -3.89 -3.05 -15.29
C TRP A 118 -2.91 -3.12 -16.47
N MET A 119 -3.25 -3.95 -17.46
CA MET A 119 -2.80 -3.73 -18.83
C MET A 119 -3.45 -2.43 -19.27
N VAL A 120 -2.67 -1.36 -19.27
CA VAL A 120 -2.99 -0.16 -20.04
C VAL A 120 -2.57 -0.42 -21.48
#